data_AF-A0A3M1R2L0-F1
#
_entry.id   AF-A0A3M1R2L0-F1
#
_cell.length_a   1.000
_cell.length_b   1.000
_cell.length_c   1.000
_cell.angle_alpha   90.00
_cell.angle_beta   90.00
_cell.angle_gamma   90.00
#
_symmetry.space_group_name_H-M   'P 1'
#
loop_
_entity.id
_entity.type
_entity.pdbx_description
1 polymer ?
#
loop_
_entity_poly.entity_id
_entity_poly.type
_entity_poly.pdbx_seq_one_letter_code
_entity_poly.pdbx_strand_id
1 'polypeptide(L)'
;MGLNLSVMRKGLPRAVEHFWKAREIAVRNQQQRGLADRGNRAGVTAGKNLDGFVQLVRKLIVDNGADESAVFSGRRSYMSIPGFYRPTKSWDLLVVIRGQLVAAVEFKSQIGPSFGNNFNNRVEEALGNATDLLTAYRDGAFADSARPFLGYFFVLEESAESTKPVRFYSPHFGARPEFEDTSYAERYELLCRKLVQERLYDAAALVMTPRPGTRRCEYRSCSKLTSPERFAASLAARIASAVA
;
A
#
# COMPACT_ATOMS: atom_id res chain seq x y z
N MET A 1 -16.93 18.13 -13.46
CA MET A 1 -17.44 16.79 -13.10
C MET A 1 -17.14 16.53 -11.63
N GLY A 2 -18.06 15.95 -10.86
CA GLY A 2 -17.80 15.56 -9.48
C GLY A 2 -16.97 14.27 -9.41
N LEU A 3 -16.15 14.10 -8.36
CA LEU A 3 -15.35 12.88 -8.16
C LEU A 3 -16.25 11.70 -7.77
N ASN A 4 -16.07 10.54 -8.40
CA ASN A 4 -16.75 9.31 -8.03
C ASN A 4 -15.93 8.52 -7.00
N LEU A 5 -16.21 8.77 -5.73
CA LEU A 5 -15.55 8.09 -4.60
C LEU A 5 -16.33 6.87 -4.09
N SER A 6 -17.56 6.67 -4.59
CA SER A 6 -18.47 5.64 -4.09
C SER A 6 -17.93 4.22 -4.30
N VAL A 7 -17.10 4.04 -5.32
CA VAL A 7 -16.43 2.77 -5.65
C VAL A 7 -15.53 2.29 -4.52
N MET A 8 -14.78 3.18 -3.86
CA MET A 8 -13.90 2.81 -2.74
C MET A 8 -14.73 2.22 -1.60
N ARG A 9 -15.75 2.97 -1.14
CA ARG A 9 -16.63 2.53 -0.04
C ARG A 9 -17.34 1.21 -0.34
N LYS A 10 -17.87 1.05 -1.57
CA LYS A 10 -18.62 -0.16 -1.98
C LYS A 10 -17.69 -1.35 -2.23
N GLY A 11 -16.47 -1.11 -2.67
CA GLY A 11 -15.52 -2.15 -3.07
C GLY A 11 -14.63 -2.68 -1.95
N LEU A 12 -14.35 -1.88 -0.92
CA LEU A 12 -13.49 -2.27 0.21
C LEU A 12 -13.89 -3.60 0.86
N PRO A 13 -15.17 -3.86 1.22
CA PRO A 13 -15.56 -5.15 1.80
C PRO A 13 -15.20 -6.34 0.89
N ARG A 14 -15.37 -6.18 -0.43
CA ARG A 14 -15.06 -7.23 -1.43
C ARG A 14 -13.55 -7.42 -1.58
N ALA A 15 -12.77 -6.34 -1.53
CA ALA A 15 -11.31 -6.41 -1.57
C ALA A 15 -10.75 -7.11 -0.33
N VAL A 16 -11.29 -6.82 0.86
CA VAL A 16 -10.96 -7.50 2.12
C VAL A 16 -11.32 -8.99 2.05
N GLU A 17 -12.51 -9.33 1.54
CA GLU A 17 -12.90 -10.74 1.38
C GLU A 17 -11.96 -11.49 0.42
N HIS A 18 -11.64 -10.87 -0.71
CA HIS A 18 -10.71 -11.42 -1.69
C HIS A 18 -9.33 -11.66 -1.08
N PHE A 19 -8.82 -10.69 -0.31
CA PHE A 19 -7.52 -10.77 0.34
C PHE A 19 -7.38 -11.97 1.28
N TRP A 20 -8.40 -12.22 2.10
CA TRP A 20 -8.39 -13.37 2.99
C TRP A 20 -8.61 -14.69 2.26
N LYS A 21 -9.53 -14.76 1.29
CA LYS A 21 -9.73 -15.96 0.45
C LYS A 21 -8.46 -16.34 -0.31
N ALA A 22 -7.79 -15.37 -0.93
CA ALA A 22 -6.55 -15.60 -1.66
C ALA A 22 -5.45 -16.16 -0.74
N ARG A 23 -5.38 -15.67 0.51
CA ARG A 23 -4.46 -16.21 1.51
C ARG A 23 -4.81 -17.63 1.95
N GLU A 24 -6.07 -17.92 2.22
CA GLU A 24 -6.51 -19.28 2.57
C GLU A 24 -6.15 -20.28 1.46
N ILE A 25 -6.39 -19.90 0.19
CA ILE A 25 -6.03 -20.70 -0.97
C ILE A 25 -4.50 -20.89 -1.05
N ALA A 26 -3.72 -19.83 -0.85
CA ALA A 26 -2.26 -19.90 -0.87
C ALA A 26 -1.72 -20.86 0.21
N VAL A 27 -2.26 -20.81 1.43
CA VAL A 27 -1.88 -21.72 2.52
C VAL A 27 -2.25 -23.18 2.18
N ARG A 28 -3.47 -23.44 1.70
CA ARG A 28 -3.92 -24.79 1.30
C ARG A 28 -3.05 -25.38 0.19
N ASN A 29 -2.76 -24.59 -0.85
CA ASN A 29 -1.92 -25.02 -1.97
C ASN A 29 -0.49 -25.39 -1.53
N GLN A 30 0.01 -24.79 -0.44
CA GLN A 30 1.34 -25.11 0.09
C GLN A 30 1.38 -26.39 0.89
N GLN A 31 0.38 -26.59 1.73
CA GLN A 31 0.21 -27.85 2.47
C GLN A 31 0.12 -29.03 1.49
N GLN A 32 -0.60 -28.86 0.37
CA GLN A 32 -0.69 -29.88 -0.68
C GLN A 32 0.64 -30.13 -1.43
N ARG A 33 1.54 -29.16 -1.49
CA ARG A 33 2.84 -29.28 -2.19
C ARG A 33 3.96 -29.87 -1.33
N GLY A 34 3.70 -30.22 -0.07
CA GLY A 34 4.67 -30.90 0.81
C GLY A 34 5.91 -30.08 1.20
N LEU A 35 5.97 -28.79 0.84
CA LEU A 35 7.08 -27.88 1.20
C LEU A 35 6.83 -27.32 2.62
N ALA A 36 6.89 -28.19 3.62
CA ALA A 36 6.55 -27.86 5.00
C ALA A 36 7.58 -26.96 5.72
N ASP A 37 8.77 -26.72 5.15
CA ASP A 37 9.92 -26.23 5.94
C ASP A 37 10.56 -24.91 5.46
N ARG A 38 9.76 -24.03 4.88
CA ARG A 38 10.13 -22.60 4.79
C ARG A 38 8.94 -21.83 5.34
N GLY A 39 9.08 -21.28 6.55
CA GLY A 39 7.99 -20.64 7.32
C GLY A 39 7.14 -19.62 6.53
N ASN A 40 6.14 -19.03 7.16
CA ASN A 40 5.06 -18.18 6.56
C ASN A 40 5.43 -17.08 5.54
N ARG A 41 6.71 -16.86 5.20
CA ARG A 41 7.15 -16.27 3.91
C ARG A 41 6.47 -16.94 2.69
N ALA A 42 6.00 -18.16 2.86
CA ALA A 42 5.27 -18.92 1.85
C ALA A 42 3.83 -18.40 1.62
N GLY A 43 3.07 -17.90 2.61
CA GLY A 43 1.69 -17.37 2.43
C GLY A 43 1.55 -16.13 1.52
N VAL A 44 2.67 -15.71 0.91
CA VAL A 44 2.84 -14.62 -0.05
C VAL A 44 3.16 -15.16 -1.46
N THR A 45 2.90 -16.45 -1.75
CA THR A 45 3.09 -16.98 -3.11
C THR A 45 2.20 -16.23 -4.10
N ALA A 46 2.86 -15.43 -4.94
CA ALA A 46 2.38 -14.74 -6.13
C ALA A 46 1.69 -13.37 -5.99
N GLY A 47 1.80 -12.64 -4.87
CA GLY A 47 1.30 -11.24 -4.80
C GLY A 47 -0.22 -11.06 -4.94
N LYS A 48 -0.95 -12.13 -5.28
CA LYS A 48 -2.39 -12.11 -5.62
C LYS A 48 -3.30 -11.71 -4.47
N ASN A 49 -2.82 -11.81 -3.23
CA ASN A 49 -3.63 -11.45 -2.06
C ASN A 49 -4.07 -9.98 -2.10
N LEU A 50 -3.27 -9.10 -2.70
CA LEU A 50 -3.59 -7.68 -2.82
C LEU A 50 -4.29 -7.33 -4.15
N ASP A 51 -4.50 -8.28 -5.06
CA ASP A 51 -5.11 -8.01 -6.37
C ASP A 51 -6.50 -7.38 -6.22
N GLY A 52 -7.29 -7.82 -5.24
CA GLY A 52 -8.59 -7.21 -4.94
C GLY A 52 -8.50 -5.70 -4.63
N PHE A 53 -7.45 -5.27 -3.94
CA PHE A 53 -7.20 -3.84 -3.65
C PHE A 53 -6.62 -3.11 -4.86
N VAL A 54 -5.72 -3.74 -5.62
CA VAL A 54 -5.18 -3.17 -6.86
C VAL A 54 -6.30 -2.91 -7.87
N GLN A 55 -7.20 -3.88 -8.06
CA GLN A 55 -8.36 -3.73 -8.95
C GLN A 55 -9.36 -2.69 -8.46
N LEU A 56 -9.55 -2.57 -7.13
CA LEU A 56 -10.38 -1.52 -6.56
C LEU A 56 -9.83 -0.12 -6.87
N VAL A 57 -8.52 0.09 -6.69
CA VAL A 57 -7.87 1.36 -7.00
C VAL A 57 -7.82 1.62 -8.51
N ARG A 58 -7.57 0.59 -9.33
CA ARG A 58 -7.70 0.68 -10.79
C ARG A 58 -9.08 1.18 -11.19
N LYS A 59 -10.14 0.57 -10.64
CA LYS A 59 -11.51 0.99 -10.92
C LYS A 59 -11.79 2.43 -10.48
N LEU A 60 -11.26 2.85 -9.32
CA LEU A 60 -11.35 4.25 -8.89
C LEU A 60 -10.72 5.20 -9.91
N ILE A 61 -9.54 4.87 -10.44
CA ILE A 61 -8.84 5.69 -11.43
C ILE A 61 -9.67 5.82 -12.73
N VAL A 62 -10.18 4.70 -13.24
CA VAL A 62 -11.01 4.67 -14.46
C VAL A 62 -12.34 5.40 -14.26
N ASP A 63 -13.02 5.17 -13.13
CA ASP A 63 -14.29 5.84 -12.80
C ASP A 63 -14.14 7.37 -12.64
N ASN A 64 -12.91 7.88 -12.54
CA ASN A 64 -12.60 9.32 -12.46
C ASN A 64 -11.91 9.85 -13.74
N GLY A 65 -12.02 9.12 -14.85
CA GLY A 65 -11.80 9.66 -16.20
C GLY A 65 -10.54 9.17 -16.92
N ALA A 66 -9.65 8.42 -16.28
CA ALA A 66 -8.51 7.82 -16.97
C ALA A 66 -8.95 6.68 -17.90
N ASP A 67 -8.38 6.62 -19.09
CA ASP A 67 -8.54 5.49 -20.01
C ASP A 67 -7.94 4.21 -19.41
N GLU A 68 -8.58 3.06 -19.63
CA GLU A 68 -8.09 1.78 -19.08
C GLU A 68 -6.67 1.41 -19.56
N SER A 69 -6.31 1.84 -20.78
CA SER A 69 -4.97 1.63 -21.36
C SER A 69 -3.90 2.48 -20.70
N ALA A 70 -4.28 3.56 -20.01
CA ALA A 70 -3.37 4.42 -19.24
C ALA A 70 -3.08 3.88 -17.84
N VAL A 71 -3.77 2.83 -17.39
CA VAL A 71 -3.60 2.25 -16.06
C VAL A 71 -2.89 0.90 -16.18
N PHE A 72 -1.71 0.80 -15.57
CA PHE A 72 -0.84 -0.37 -15.64
C PHE A 72 -0.79 -1.08 -14.28
N SER A 73 -0.95 -2.41 -14.30
CA SER A 73 -0.82 -3.30 -13.15
C SER A 73 -0.46 -4.71 -13.62
N GLY A 74 0.29 -5.48 -12.83
CA GLY A 74 0.58 -6.89 -13.13
C GLY A 74 2.01 -7.15 -13.62
N ARG A 75 2.21 -7.41 -14.93
CA ARG A 75 3.50 -7.90 -15.46
C ARG A 75 4.63 -6.91 -15.15
N ARG A 76 5.64 -7.36 -14.39
CA ARG A 76 6.75 -6.56 -13.86
C ARG A 76 7.46 -5.66 -14.88
N SER A 77 7.61 -6.11 -16.13
CA SER A 77 8.25 -5.33 -17.19
C SER A 77 7.51 -4.03 -17.52
N TYR A 78 6.17 -4.01 -17.43
CA TYR A 78 5.37 -2.81 -17.63
C TYR A 78 5.29 -1.92 -16.38
N MET A 79 5.72 -2.45 -15.25
CA MET A 79 5.66 -1.77 -13.96
C MET A 79 6.96 -1.10 -13.55
N SER A 80 8.03 -1.32 -14.32
CA SER A 80 9.37 -0.86 -13.98
C SER A 80 9.64 0.51 -14.59
N ILE A 81 9.94 1.48 -13.74
CA ILE A 81 10.29 2.84 -14.14
C ILE A 81 11.66 3.23 -13.59
N PRO A 82 12.33 4.24 -14.18
CA PRO A 82 13.63 4.73 -13.69
C PRO A 82 13.63 5.05 -12.19
N GLY A 83 14.74 4.69 -11.53
CA GLY A 83 15.08 5.14 -10.17
C GLY A 83 16.33 6.00 -10.20
N PHE A 84 16.69 6.59 -9.06
CA PHE A 84 17.90 7.38 -8.90
C PHE A 84 19.03 6.55 -8.27
N TYR A 85 18.75 5.86 -7.17
CA TYR A 85 19.74 5.03 -6.46
C TYR A 85 19.84 3.62 -7.03
N ARG A 86 18.96 3.27 -7.96
CA ARG A 86 18.95 2.00 -8.69
C ARG A 86 18.45 2.21 -10.12
N PRO A 87 18.84 1.35 -11.09
CA PRO A 87 18.47 1.54 -12.49
C PRO A 87 16.96 1.64 -12.70
N THR A 88 16.18 0.77 -12.05
CA THR A 88 14.71 0.80 -12.12
C THR A 88 14.07 0.30 -10.82
N LYS A 89 12.82 0.71 -10.60
CA LYS A 89 11.90 0.14 -9.61
C LYS A 89 10.61 -0.32 -10.28
N SER A 90 10.17 -1.55 -9.95
CA SER A 90 8.82 -2.01 -10.24
C SER A 90 7.81 -1.54 -9.17
N TRP A 91 6.71 -0.90 -9.58
CA TRP A 91 5.58 -0.53 -8.72
C TRP A 91 4.40 -1.51 -8.87
N ASP A 92 3.42 -1.47 -7.97
CA ASP A 92 2.25 -2.34 -8.05
C ASP A 92 1.15 -1.81 -8.98
N LEU A 93 1.02 -0.48 -9.05
CA LEU A 93 0.12 0.20 -9.99
C LEU A 93 0.76 1.51 -10.48
N LEU A 94 0.66 1.77 -11.78
CA LEU A 94 1.11 3.00 -12.43
C LEU A 94 -0.03 3.59 -13.26
N VAL A 95 -0.03 4.90 -13.38
CA VAL A 95 -0.90 5.63 -14.32
C VAL A 95 -0.02 6.51 -15.19
N VAL A 96 -0.04 6.26 -16.50
CA VAL A 96 0.73 7.03 -17.48
C VAL A 96 -0.23 7.58 -18.52
N ILE A 97 -0.41 8.90 -18.54
CA ILE A 97 -1.36 9.60 -19.43
C ILE A 97 -0.54 10.46 -20.37
N ARG A 98 -0.73 10.29 -21.69
CA ARG A 98 -0.03 11.06 -22.72
C ARG A 98 1.50 11.06 -22.54
N GLY A 99 2.06 9.92 -22.14
CA GLY A 99 3.50 9.76 -21.91
C GLY A 99 4.03 10.31 -20.58
N GLN A 100 3.18 10.92 -19.75
CA GLN A 100 3.57 11.45 -18.44
C GLN A 100 3.17 10.50 -17.30
N LEU A 101 4.08 10.28 -16.36
CA LEU A 101 3.79 9.52 -15.15
C LEU A 101 2.90 10.36 -14.22
N VAL A 102 1.61 10.01 -14.13
CA VAL A 102 0.62 10.74 -13.33
C VAL A 102 0.57 10.22 -11.90
N ALA A 103 0.63 8.90 -11.72
CA ALA A 103 0.57 8.29 -10.39
C ALA A 103 1.36 6.98 -10.33
N ALA A 104 1.93 6.71 -9.16
CA ALA A 104 2.53 5.45 -8.78
C ALA A 104 2.02 5.03 -7.40
N VAL A 105 1.51 3.81 -7.27
CA VAL A 105 0.93 3.30 -6.03
C VAL A 105 1.61 1.99 -5.64
N GLU A 106 2.05 1.92 -4.39
CA GLU A 106 2.58 0.71 -3.77
C GLU A 106 1.53 0.10 -2.83
N PHE A 107 1.33 -1.21 -2.92
CA PHE A 107 0.46 -1.97 -2.05
C PHE A 107 1.30 -2.88 -1.16
N LYS A 108 1.02 -2.85 0.14
CA LYS A 108 1.69 -3.72 1.10
C LYS A 108 0.67 -4.35 2.02
N SER A 109 1.06 -5.49 2.58
CA SER A 109 0.32 -6.06 3.68
C SER A 109 1.24 -6.70 4.70
N GLN A 110 0.78 -6.73 5.94
CA GLN A 110 1.46 -7.42 7.01
C GLN A 110 0.47 -8.27 7.80
N ILE A 111 0.78 -9.56 7.88
CA ILE A 111 0.04 -10.58 8.62
C ILE A 111 1.01 -11.21 9.62
N GLY A 112 0.51 -11.65 10.77
CA GLY A 112 1.27 -12.30 11.82
C GLY A 112 1.86 -13.66 11.39
N PRO A 113 2.76 -14.24 12.21
CA PRO A 113 3.06 -13.82 13.59
C PRO A 113 4.22 -12.81 13.71
N SER A 114 5.05 -12.62 12.66
CA SER A 114 6.30 -11.85 12.77
C SER A 114 6.09 -10.37 12.41
N PHE A 115 5.45 -9.59 13.28
CA PHE A 115 5.25 -8.16 13.03
C PHE A 115 6.55 -7.33 13.16
N GLY A 116 7.39 -7.63 14.15
CA GLY A 116 8.61 -6.85 14.45
C GLY A 116 9.65 -6.80 13.33
N ASN A 117 10.14 -7.96 12.91
CA ASN A 117 11.15 -8.05 11.85
C ASN A 117 10.66 -7.44 10.53
N ASN A 118 9.35 -7.48 10.27
CA ASN A 118 8.80 -6.93 9.04
C ASN A 118 8.52 -5.43 9.12
N PHE A 119 8.21 -4.88 10.30
CA PHE A 119 7.91 -3.44 10.44
C PHE A 119 9.08 -2.58 9.95
N ASN A 120 10.30 -2.82 10.44
CA ASN A 120 11.48 -2.04 10.04
C ASN A 120 11.74 -2.13 8.53
N ASN A 121 11.65 -3.34 7.97
CA ASN A 121 11.79 -3.54 6.52
C ASN A 121 10.73 -2.76 5.72
N ARG A 122 9.49 -2.68 6.21
CA ARG A 122 8.43 -1.91 5.55
C ARG A 122 8.66 -0.40 5.65
N VAL A 123 9.22 0.08 6.76
CA VAL A 123 9.65 1.49 6.90
C VAL A 123 10.74 1.80 5.87
N GLU A 124 11.80 1.01 5.82
CA GLU A 124 12.91 1.20 4.87
C GLU A 124 12.45 1.13 3.41
N GLU A 125 11.60 0.16 3.05
CA GLU A 125 11.05 0.04 1.71
C GLU A 125 10.20 1.26 1.31
N ALA A 126 9.34 1.75 2.21
CA ALA A 126 8.48 2.91 1.92
C ALA A 126 9.33 4.19 1.74
N LEU A 127 10.28 4.42 2.65
CA LEU A 127 11.19 5.57 2.57
C LEU A 127 12.07 5.48 1.32
N GLY A 128 12.71 4.33 1.08
CA GLY A 128 13.56 4.12 -0.07
C GLY A 128 12.83 4.28 -1.39
N ASN A 129 11.60 3.77 -1.50
CA ASN A 129 10.78 3.91 -2.71
C ASN A 129 10.43 5.36 -3.02
N ALA A 130 10.03 6.13 -2.01
CA ALA A 130 9.71 7.55 -2.19
C ALA A 130 10.97 8.35 -2.55
N THR A 131 12.04 8.21 -1.77
CA THR A 131 13.30 8.94 -1.99
C THR A 131 13.88 8.65 -3.37
N ASP A 132 13.86 7.39 -3.80
CA ASP A 132 14.37 6.96 -5.11
C ASP A 132 13.58 7.59 -6.27
N LEU A 133 12.24 7.54 -6.22
CA LEU A 133 11.40 8.09 -7.29
C LEU A 133 11.41 9.62 -7.31
N LEU A 134 11.34 10.26 -6.15
CA LEU A 134 11.29 11.73 -6.05
C LEU A 134 12.61 12.36 -6.46
N THR A 135 13.74 11.72 -6.13
CA THR A 135 15.06 12.17 -6.59
C THR A 135 15.19 11.97 -8.10
N ALA A 136 14.74 10.83 -8.64
CA ALA A 136 14.75 10.61 -10.10
C ALA A 136 13.88 11.65 -10.85
N TYR A 137 12.71 11.99 -10.31
CA TYR A 137 11.85 13.04 -10.84
C TYR A 137 12.53 14.41 -10.83
N ARG A 138 13.12 14.80 -9.69
CA ARG A 138 13.84 16.07 -9.55
C ARG A 138 14.97 16.19 -10.58
N ASP A 139 15.63 15.09 -10.91
CA ASP A 139 16.75 15.05 -11.85
C ASP A 139 16.30 14.84 -13.32
N GLY A 140 15.00 14.93 -13.60
CA GLY A 140 14.46 14.97 -14.96
C GLY A 140 14.19 13.61 -15.60
N ALA A 141 14.16 12.50 -14.83
CA ALA A 141 13.95 11.16 -15.37
C ALA A 141 12.56 10.94 -16.01
N PHE A 142 11.59 11.83 -15.76
CA PHE A 142 10.19 11.70 -16.21
C PHE A 142 9.74 12.84 -17.15
N ALA A 143 10.66 13.34 -17.98
CA ALA A 143 10.45 14.50 -18.85
C ALA A 143 10.00 15.75 -18.07
N ASP A 144 9.75 16.85 -18.77
CA ASP A 144 9.14 18.04 -18.15
C ASP A 144 7.66 17.75 -17.85
N SER A 145 7.42 17.30 -16.62
CA SER A 145 6.10 16.89 -16.15
C SER A 145 5.87 17.33 -14.71
N ALA A 146 4.60 17.38 -14.32
CA ALA A 146 4.25 17.59 -12.92
C ALA A 146 4.73 16.39 -12.08
N ARG A 147 5.10 16.65 -10.82
CA ARG A 147 5.48 15.60 -9.88
C ARG A 147 4.40 14.50 -9.85
N PRO A 148 4.76 13.22 -10.05
CA PRO A 148 3.80 12.13 -10.00
C PRO A 148 3.20 12.02 -8.61
N PHE A 149 1.94 11.62 -8.54
CA PHE A 149 1.29 11.27 -7.28
C PHE A 149 1.86 9.96 -6.74
N LEU A 150 2.28 9.94 -5.48
CA LEU A 150 2.72 8.73 -4.79
C LEU A 150 1.66 8.27 -3.79
N GLY A 151 1.18 7.05 -3.97
CA GLY A 151 0.24 6.39 -3.07
C GLY A 151 0.85 5.22 -2.31
N TYR A 152 0.55 5.10 -1.00
CA TYR A 152 0.90 3.93 -0.19
C TYR A 152 -0.36 3.28 0.39
N PHE A 153 -0.69 2.06 -0.03
CA PHE A 153 -1.88 1.36 0.45
C PHE A 153 -1.48 0.14 1.26
N PHE A 154 -1.78 0.15 2.56
CA PHE A 154 -1.33 -0.86 3.50
C PHE A 154 -2.50 -1.62 4.13
N VAL A 155 -2.42 -2.95 4.11
CA VAL A 155 -3.40 -3.84 4.76
C VAL A 155 -2.74 -4.58 5.92
N LEU A 156 -3.21 -4.35 7.14
CA LEU A 156 -2.67 -4.94 8.36
C LEU A 156 -3.66 -5.95 8.96
N GLU A 157 -3.18 -7.13 9.34
CA GLU A 157 -3.96 -8.04 10.18
C GLU A 157 -4.24 -7.38 11.54
N GLU A 158 -5.52 -7.28 11.89
CA GLU A 158 -5.94 -6.97 13.24
C GLU A 158 -5.94 -8.25 14.09
N SER A 159 -4.95 -8.37 14.97
CA SER A 159 -4.82 -9.47 15.93
C SER A 159 -4.29 -8.93 17.25
N ALA A 160 -4.35 -9.74 18.32
CA ALA A 160 -3.79 -9.37 19.62
C ALA A 160 -2.30 -8.99 19.51
N GLU A 161 -1.54 -9.62 18.61
CA GLU A 161 -0.13 -9.34 18.40
C GLU A 161 0.14 -8.03 17.65
N SER A 162 -0.78 -7.56 16.81
CA SER A 162 -0.63 -6.28 16.12
C SER A 162 -1.15 -5.10 16.92
N THR A 163 -2.08 -5.33 17.86
CA THR A 163 -2.71 -4.29 18.68
C THR A 163 -2.15 -4.18 20.10
N LYS A 164 -1.42 -5.18 20.60
CA LYS A 164 -0.76 -5.07 21.91
C LYS A 164 0.46 -4.12 21.85
N PRO A 165 0.68 -3.28 22.88
CA PRO A 165 1.91 -2.51 23.01
C PRO A 165 3.17 -3.37 22.95
N VAL A 166 4.23 -2.83 22.34
CA VAL A 166 5.52 -3.51 22.24
C VAL A 166 6.66 -2.64 22.75
N ARG A 167 7.53 -3.25 23.56
CA ARG A 167 8.73 -2.59 24.08
C ARG A 167 9.75 -2.37 22.97
N PHE A 168 10.50 -1.28 23.07
CA PHE A 168 11.71 -1.05 22.29
C PHE A 168 12.83 -0.61 23.24
N TYR A 169 14.08 -0.68 22.78
CA TYR A 169 15.25 -0.31 23.57
C TYR A 169 15.96 0.86 22.89
N SER A 170 16.30 1.89 23.68
CA SER A 170 17.05 3.05 23.21
C SER A 170 18.06 3.49 24.29
N PRO A 171 19.13 2.70 24.51
CA PRO A 171 19.97 2.83 25.70
C PRO A 171 20.89 4.05 25.69
N HIS A 172 21.24 4.57 24.51
CA HIS A 172 22.20 5.68 24.39
C HIS A 172 21.53 7.05 24.29
N PHE A 173 20.31 7.11 23.72
CA PHE A 173 19.57 8.34 23.51
C PHE A 173 18.07 8.06 23.67
N GLY A 174 17.31 9.00 24.23
CA GLY A 174 15.85 8.85 24.32
C GLY A 174 15.23 8.76 22.93
N ALA A 175 14.36 7.76 22.73
CA ALA A 175 13.55 7.71 21.51
C ALA A 175 12.47 8.79 21.55
N ARG A 176 11.79 8.96 20.42
CA ARG A 176 10.68 9.91 20.32
C ARG A 176 9.52 9.43 21.22
N PRO A 177 8.94 10.31 22.07
CA PRO A 177 7.87 9.94 23.01
C PRO A 177 6.66 9.28 22.35
N GLU A 178 6.37 9.63 21.10
CA GLU A 178 5.30 9.07 20.28
C GLU A 178 5.42 7.54 20.01
N PHE A 179 6.58 6.93 20.26
CA PHE A 179 6.76 5.48 20.15
C PHE A 179 6.60 4.72 21.48
N GLU A 180 6.51 5.43 22.60
CA GLU A 180 6.32 4.83 23.93
C GLU A 180 4.97 4.12 24.02
N ASP A 181 4.97 2.91 24.59
CA ASP A 181 3.79 2.04 24.76
C ASP A 181 2.96 1.80 23.49
N THR A 182 3.56 1.92 22.31
CA THR A 182 2.87 1.71 21.04
C THR A 182 2.85 0.26 20.59
N SER A 183 1.73 -0.15 20.02
CA SER A 183 1.55 -1.38 19.25
C SER A 183 2.07 -1.27 17.82
N TYR A 184 2.18 -2.39 17.09
CA TYR A 184 2.56 -2.34 15.67
C TYR A 184 1.51 -1.62 14.82
N ALA A 185 0.22 -1.75 15.13
CA ALA A 185 -0.85 -1.02 14.46
C ALA A 185 -0.67 0.50 14.59
N GLU A 186 -0.35 0.98 15.79
CA GLU A 186 -0.06 2.40 16.03
C GLU A 186 1.22 2.85 15.32
N ARG A 187 2.26 2.02 15.30
CA ARG A 187 3.49 2.32 14.57
C ARG A 187 3.29 2.40 13.06
N TYR A 188 2.46 1.53 12.46
CA TYR A 188 2.10 1.62 11.05
C TYR A 188 1.26 2.86 10.75
N GLU A 189 0.37 3.25 11.66
CA GLU A 189 -0.38 4.50 11.54
C GLU A 189 0.54 5.73 11.61
N LEU A 190 1.48 5.75 12.56
CA LEU A 190 2.52 6.79 12.66
C LEU A 190 3.36 6.86 11.39
N LEU A 191 3.77 5.71 10.83
CA LEU A 191 4.48 5.65 9.56
C LEU A 191 3.66 6.29 8.44
N CYS A 192 2.43 5.83 8.20
CA CYS A 192 1.57 6.35 7.14
C CYS A 192 1.34 7.87 7.27
N ARG A 193 1.13 8.33 8.51
CA ARG A 193 0.97 9.75 8.82
C ARG A 193 2.22 10.55 8.47
N LYS A 194 3.40 10.10 8.90
CA LYS A 194 4.68 10.77 8.62
C LYS A 194 4.99 10.79 7.13
N LEU A 195 4.75 9.69 6.41
CA LEU A 195 4.93 9.61 4.96
C LEU A 195 4.14 10.71 4.22
N VAL A 196 2.91 10.99 4.66
CA VAL A 196 2.06 12.05 4.08
C VAL A 196 2.51 13.44 4.54
N GLN A 197 2.76 13.62 5.83
CA GLN A 197 3.12 14.93 6.41
C GLN A 197 4.46 15.46 5.88
N GLU A 198 5.44 14.57 5.70
CA GLU A 198 6.75 14.87 5.12
C GLU A 198 6.72 14.95 3.58
N ARG A 199 5.54 14.83 2.96
CA ARG A 199 5.34 14.86 1.51
C ARG A 199 6.19 13.84 0.76
N LEU A 200 6.51 12.70 1.39
CA LEU A 200 7.11 11.56 0.71
C LEU A 200 6.06 10.82 -0.12
N TYR A 201 4.82 10.78 0.38
CA TYR A 201 3.65 10.29 -0.33
C TYR A 201 2.56 11.36 -0.32
N ASP A 202 1.77 11.44 -1.38
CA ASP A 202 0.62 12.35 -1.47
C ASP A 202 -0.57 11.82 -0.66
N ALA A 203 -0.69 10.48 -0.56
CA ALA A 203 -1.65 9.84 0.32
C ALA A 203 -1.18 8.46 0.78
N ALA A 204 -1.58 8.09 2.00
CA ALA A 204 -1.43 6.74 2.53
C ALA A 204 -2.79 6.22 3.03
N ALA A 205 -3.03 4.92 2.90
CA ALA A 205 -4.19 4.23 3.45
C ALA A 205 -3.72 3.09 4.36
N LEU A 206 -4.26 3.01 5.59
CA LEU A 206 -4.06 1.87 6.49
C LEU A 206 -5.40 1.19 6.77
N VAL A 207 -5.58 -0.01 6.21
CA VAL A 207 -6.76 -0.85 6.42
C VAL A 207 -6.38 -1.95 7.41
N MET A 208 -6.99 -1.92 8.60
CA MET A 208 -6.92 -3.02 9.55
C MET A 208 -8.08 -3.97 9.31
N THR A 209 -7.81 -5.27 9.24
CA THR A 209 -8.85 -6.29 9.07
C THR A 209 -8.49 -7.54 9.88
N PRO A 210 -9.40 -8.09 10.69
CA PRO A 210 -9.16 -9.35 11.39
C PRO A 210 -9.22 -10.53 10.42
N ARG A 211 -8.64 -11.67 10.81
CA ARG A 211 -8.89 -12.92 10.09
C ARG A 211 -10.40 -13.20 10.06
N PRO A 212 -10.93 -13.73 8.95
CA PRO A 212 -12.35 -14.05 8.89
C PRO A 212 -12.70 -15.07 9.97
N GLY A 213 -13.59 -14.68 10.87
CA GLY A 213 -14.29 -15.59 11.79
C GLY A 213 -15.65 -15.96 11.20
N THR A 214 -16.71 -15.82 12.02
CA THR A 214 -18.10 -16.01 11.56
C THR A 214 -18.64 -14.83 10.75
N ARG A 215 -18.13 -13.62 10.98
CA ARG A 215 -18.46 -12.41 10.22
C ARG A 215 -17.38 -12.14 9.17
N ARG A 216 -17.79 -12.12 7.90
CA ARG A 216 -16.91 -11.81 6.78
C ARG A 216 -16.81 -10.30 6.58
N CYS A 217 -15.66 -9.85 6.06
CA CYS A 217 -15.46 -8.50 5.51
C CYS A 217 -15.35 -7.35 6.55
N GLU A 218 -15.02 -7.64 7.80
CA GLU A 218 -14.75 -6.59 8.78
C GLU A 218 -13.43 -5.88 8.47
N TYR A 219 -13.45 -4.55 8.56
CA TYR A 219 -12.26 -3.71 8.48
C TYR A 219 -12.48 -2.39 9.21
N ARG A 220 -11.39 -1.72 9.57
CA ARG A 220 -11.41 -0.36 10.08
C ARG A 220 -10.19 0.44 9.61
N SER A 221 -10.31 1.76 9.70
CA SER A 221 -9.21 2.70 9.50
C SER A 221 -8.76 3.26 10.84
N CYS A 222 -7.46 3.55 11.00
CA CYS A 222 -6.91 4.10 12.24
C CYS A 222 -7.17 5.61 12.38
N SER A 223 -7.16 6.37 11.29
CA SER A 223 -7.45 7.80 11.31
C SER A 223 -8.10 8.27 10.01
N LYS A 224 -8.67 9.50 10.03
CA LYS A 224 -9.20 10.15 8.82
C LYS A 224 -8.09 10.46 7.81
N LEU A 225 -6.89 10.81 8.29
CA LEU A 225 -5.76 11.20 7.44
C LEU A 225 -5.25 10.04 6.59
N THR A 226 -5.20 8.85 7.18
CA THR A 226 -4.70 7.61 6.56
C THR A 226 -5.85 6.68 6.16
N SER A 227 -7.04 7.23 5.93
CA SER A 227 -8.22 6.47 5.54
C SER A 227 -8.22 6.13 4.03
N PRO A 228 -8.77 4.98 3.62
CA PRO A 228 -9.00 4.67 2.21
C PRO A 228 -9.85 5.74 1.49
N GLU A 229 -10.77 6.39 2.18
CA GLU A 229 -11.60 7.47 1.63
C GLU A 229 -10.75 8.70 1.30
N ARG A 230 -9.86 9.12 2.21
CA ARG A 230 -8.93 10.23 1.97
C ARG A 230 -7.97 9.90 0.85
N PHE A 231 -7.42 8.68 0.84
CA PHE A 231 -6.58 8.17 -0.24
C PHE A 231 -7.31 8.25 -1.59
N ALA A 232 -8.56 7.75 -1.64
CA ALA A 232 -9.36 7.75 -2.85
C ALA A 232 -9.64 9.18 -3.34
N ALA A 233 -10.00 10.10 -2.45
CA ALA A 233 -10.24 11.49 -2.79
C ALA A 233 -9.01 12.17 -3.39
N SER A 234 -7.84 12.01 -2.75
CA SER A 234 -6.58 12.60 -3.24
C SER A 234 -6.17 12.03 -4.60
N LEU A 235 -6.26 10.71 -4.79
CA LEU A 235 -5.92 10.07 -6.05
C LEU A 235 -6.91 10.46 -7.15
N ALA A 236 -8.22 10.39 -6.90
CA ALA A 236 -9.24 10.76 -7.87
C ALA A 236 -9.10 12.22 -8.33
N ALA A 237 -8.80 13.15 -7.41
CA ALA A 237 -8.54 14.54 -7.75
C ALA A 237 -7.32 14.70 -8.67
N ARG A 238 -6.23 13.97 -8.38
CA ARG A 238 -5.04 13.95 -9.26
C ARG A 238 -5.39 13.44 -10.66
N ILE A 239 -6.12 12.34 -10.76
CA ILE A 239 -6.51 11.76 -12.04
C ILE A 239 -7.37 12.74 -12.82
N ALA A 240 -8.45 13.25 -12.21
CA ALA A 240 -9.35 14.20 -12.86
C ALA A 240 -8.62 15.45 -13.36
N SER A 241 -7.62 15.94 -12.62
CA SER A 241 -6.78 17.06 -13.06
C SER A 241 -5.85 16.72 -14.21
N ALA A 242 -5.43 15.46 -14.36
CA ALA A 242 -4.50 15.04 -15.41
C ALA A 242 -5.21 14.68 -16.73
N VAL A 243 -6.50 14.33 -16.68
CA VAL A 243 -7.33 14.09 -17.88
C VAL A 243 -8.06 15.32 -18.40
N ALA A 244 -8.29 16.32 -17.54
CA ALA A 244 -8.76 17.64 -17.97
C ALA A 244 -7.78 18.26 -18.98
#